data_AF-K3X242-F1
#
_entry.id   AF-K3X242-F1
#
_cell.length_a   1.000
_cell.length_b   1.000
_cell.length_c   1.000
_cell.angle_alpha   90.00
_cell.angle_beta   90.00
_cell.angle_gamma   90.00
#
_symmetry.space_group_name_H-M   'P 1'
#
loop_
_entity.id
_entity.type
_entity.pdbx_description
1 polymer ?
#
loop_
_entity_poly.entity_id
_entity_poly.type
_entity_poly.pdbx_seq_one_letter_code
_entity_poly.pdbx_strand_id
1 'polypeptide(L)'
;MLTKRVLLTSTFLRRQSAPTRHVARSMSMTTTPPAATLDDPVSFEDVSTASFRIRDGIEQTSCKYSSMLSKRMGYEIFLKKDYRQMTGSFKERGARNALLQLTDEQKRIGVVAASAGNHALALAYHGKLLGIPVTCVMPNIAPLTKITSCQELGARVILHGSHILEAREKADEYARDEGLAYINGFDHPDIIAGAGTMGIEILNQVPNVDAIVVPVGGGGLIAGIALAVKTLAPKVKVIGVEPELCASFTGALEAGHPINVPTSPTLADGLAVPCVGANAFEIARNRVDQIVTVSERAIALSVLRLVEKEKVVVEGGGACSLAALIDNKLPELKGKRVVLPLCGGNIDVPVLGRVIERGLAADGRLVRFVATVSDRPGGIAQLANLLWECGVSVKDIYHERAWVHASVSNVAVKCVVETQSYDHGLELKKRLEDAGYPLMWGSSTNSSFVDF
;
A
#
# COMPACT_ATOMS: atom_id res chain seq x y z
N MET A 1 -22.65 45.48 34.67
CA MET A 1 -22.80 44.90 36.03
C MET A 1 -24.24 44.45 36.23
N LEU A 2 -24.40 43.13 36.33
CA LEU A 2 -25.45 42.32 36.94
C LEU A 2 -26.91 42.83 37.13
N THR A 3 -27.80 42.06 36.48
CA THR A 3 -29.05 41.43 36.96
C THR A 3 -30.24 42.24 37.46
N LYS A 4 -31.42 41.93 36.88
CA LYS A 4 -32.67 41.67 37.62
C LYS A 4 -33.63 40.79 36.80
N ARG A 5 -33.93 39.59 37.33
CA ARG A 5 -35.13 38.76 37.04
C ARG A 5 -36.32 39.33 37.81
N VAL A 6 -37.55 38.94 37.43
CA VAL A 6 -38.87 38.93 38.16
C VAL A 6 -39.99 39.21 37.11
N LEU A 7 -41.17 38.60 37.04
CA LEU A 7 -41.87 37.50 37.71
C LEU A 7 -43.05 37.04 36.81
N LEU A 8 -43.61 35.88 37.13
CA LEU A 8 -44.87 35.30 36.64
C LEU A 8 -46.13 36.10 37.02
N THR A 9 -47.27 35.81 36.37
CA THR A 9 -48.59 35.46 36.99
C THR A 9 -49.62 35.14 35.88
N SER A 10 -50.12 33.90 35.77
CA SER A 10 -51.41 33.33 36.29
C SER A 10 -52.67 34.04 35.76
N THR A 11 -53.68 33.37 35.18
CA THR A 11 -54.87 32.82 35.87
C THR A 11 -55.77 32.09 34.82
N PHE A 12 -56.14 30.81 34.99
CA PHE A 12 -57.38 30.25 35.60
C PHE A 12 -58.61 30.13 34.65
N LEU A 13 -59.16 28.91 34.44
CA LEU A 13 -60.47 28.46 34.99
C LEU A 13 -61.01 27.13 34.40
N ARG A 14 -61.46 26.26 35.34
CA ARG A 14 -62.56 25.26 35.35
C ARG A 14 -62.59 24.14 34.29
N ARG A 15 -62.61 22.82 34.60
CA ARG A 15 -63.28 21.89 35.57
C ARG A 15 -64.46 21.11 34.94
N GLN A 16 -64.46 19.81 35.26
CA GLN A 16 -65.50 18.75 35.13
C GLN A 16 -65.45 17.91 33.84
N SER A 17 -65.60 16.58 33.82
CA SER A 17 -65.57 15.47 34.80
C SER A 17 -65.69 14.14 33.99
N ALA A 18 -65.09 13.05 34.46
CA ALA A 18 -65.17 11.67 33.94
C ALA A 18 -66.62 11.08 33.99
N PRO A 19 -66.98 9.87 33.45
CA PRO A 19 -66.14 8.70 33.12
C PRO A 19 -66.54 7.76 31.92
N THR A 20 -65.62 6.81 31.65
CA THR A 20 -65.77 5.41 31.16
C THR A 20 -66.17 5.01 29.72
N ARG A 21 -65.17 4.38 29.06
CA ARG A 21 -65.13 3.16 28.20
C ARG A 21 -66.02 3.05 26.96
N HIS A 22 -65.37 3.04 25.79
CA HIS A 22 -65.68 2.08 24.72
C HIS A 22 -64.42 1.61 23.98
N VAL A 23 -64.51 0.37 23.52
CA VAL A 23 -63.52 -0.53 22.92
C VAL A 23 -62.93 0.02 21.62
N ALA A 24 -61.61 -0.07 21.44
CA ALA A 24 -60.98 0.13 20.13
C ALA A 24 -59.96 -0.97 19.83
N ARG A 25 -60.21 -1.62 18.69
CA ARG A 25 -59.46 -2.70 18.03
C ARG A 25 -58.01 -2.31 17.74
N SER A 26 -57.14 -3.32 17.78
CA SER A 26 -55.77 -3.30 17.29
C SER A 26 -55.65 -2.87 15.82
N MET A 27 -54.73 -1.96 15.53
CA MET A 27 -53.86 -2.04 14.34
C MET A 27 -52.47 -1.52 14.73
N SER A 28 -51.51 -2.42 14.74
CA SER A 28 -50.08 -2.11 14.76
C SER A 28 -49.72 -1.44 13.43
N MET A 29 -49.17 -0.23 13.49
CA MET A 29 -48.41 0.36 12.39
C MET A 29 -47.07 0.82 12.95
N THR A 30 -46.13 -0.11 13.09
CA THR A 30 -44.70 0.19 13.05
C THR A 30 -44.35 0.56 11.61
N THR A 31 -44.40 1.86 11.28
CA THR A 31 -43.74 2.38 10.08
C THR A 31 -42.31 2.73 10.45
N THR A 32 -41.42 1.75 10.34
CA THR A 32 -39.99 1.99 10.22
C THR A 32 -39.77 2.85 8.97
N PRO A 33 -39.04 3.98 9.03
CA PRO A 33 -38.70 4.71 7.82
C PRO A 33 -37.90 3.78 6.90
N PRO A 34 -38.12 3.80 5.57
CA PRO A 34 -37.25 3.07 4.66
C PRO A 34 -35.83 3.59 4.85
N ALA A 35 -34.88 2.68 5.03
CA ALA A 35 -33.46 3.02 5.01
C ALA A 35 -33.18 3.76 3.70
N ALA A 36 -32.75 5.01 3.79
CA ALA A 36 -32.28 5.74 2.63
C ALA A 36 -31.12 4.94 2.03
N THR A 37 -31.33 4.38 0.83
CA THR A 37 -30.22 3.95 -0.02
C THR A 37 -29.48 5.23 -0.38
N LEU A 38 -28.41 5.53 0.34
CA LEU A 38 -27.45 6.53 -0.12
C LEU A 38 -26.86 5.94 -1.40
N ASP A 39 -27.18 6.54 -2.54
CA ASP A 39 -26.54 6.17 -3.81
C ASP A 39 -25.02 6.29 -3.63
N ASP A 40 -24.27 5.33 -4.16
CA ASP A 40 -22.81 5.36 -4.08
C ASP A 40 -22.28 6.68 -4.68
N PRO A 41 -21.21 7.26 -4.13
CA PRO A 41 -20.63 8.50 -4.63
C PRO A 41 -20.02 8.37 -6.04
N VAL A 42 -19.87 7.15 -6.56
CA VAL A 42 -19.42 6.84 -7.92
C VAL A 42 -20.24 5.66 -8.43
N SER A 43 -20.82 5.80 -9.62
CA SER A 43 -21.57 4.75 -10.32
C SER A 43 -20.69 3.93 -11.26
N PHE A 44 -21.19 2.78 -11.75
CA PHE A 44 -20.47 2.03 -12.79
C PHE A 44 -20.40 2.82 -14.10
N GLU A 45 -21.42 3.61 -14.41
CA GLU A 45 -21.49 4.50 -15.58
C GLU A 45 -20.33 5.50 -15.57
N ASP A 46 -19.96 6.03 -14.40
CA ASP A 46 -18.80 6.91 -14.24
C ASP A 46 -17.50 6.19 -14.58
N VAL A 47 -17.33 4.94 -14.13
CA VAL A 47 -16.15 4.11 -14.45
C VAL A 47 -16.09 3.77 -15.95
N SER A 48 -17.21 3.36 -16.53
CA SER A 48 -17.34 3.06 -17.96
C SER A 48 -17.02 4.30 -18.82
N THR A 49 -17.58 5.45 -18.45
CA THR A 49 -17.32 6.74 -19.13
C THR A 49 -15.87 7.16 -18.95
N ALA A 50 -15.28 6.98 -17.76
CA ALA A 50 -13.86 7.22 -17.53
C ALA A 50 -12.99 6.37 -18.46
N SER A 51 -13.34 5.09 -18.67
CA SER A 51 -12.61 4.20 -19.58
C SER A 51 -12.59 4.72 -21.01
N PHE A 52 -13.70 5.30 -21.49
CA PHE A 52 -13.74 5.95 -22.79
C PHE A 52 -12.95 7.26 -22.81
N ARG A 53 -13.12 8.10 -21.77
CA ARG A 53 -12.51 9.43 -21.66
C ARG A 53 -10.98 9.40 -21.66
N ILE A 54 -10.37 8.41 -20.99
CA ILE A 54 -8.92 8.36 -20.81
C ILE A 54 -8.17 7.58 -21.90
N ARG A 55 -8.89 6.87 -22.79
CA ARG A 55 -8.32 5.90 -23.75
C ARG A 55 -7.18 6.46 -24.63
N ASP A 56 -7.24 7.74 -24.97
CA ASP A 56 -6.28 8.38 -25.87
C ASP A 56 -5.03 8.91 -25.15
N GLY A 57 -4.94 8.75 -23.82
CA GLY A 57 -3.76 9.16 -23.06
C GLY A 57 -3.40 8.29 -21.88
N ILE A 58 -3.97 7.08 -21.78
CA ILE A 58 -3.60 6.04 -20.82
C ILE A 58 -3.34 4.76 -21.59
N GLU A 59 -2.19 4.15 -21.37
CA GLU A 59 -1.88 2.87 -22.01
C GLU A 59 -2.76 1.77 -21.42
N GLN A 60 -3.37 0.95 -22.27
CA GLN A 60 -3.99 -0.30 -21.83
C GLN A 60 -2.90 -1.33 -21.52
N THR A 61 -2.39 -1.30 -20.29
CA THR A 61 -1.27 -2.16 -19.87
C THR A 61 -1.63 -3.64 -19.96
N SER A 62 -0.63 -4.48 -20.20
CA SER A 62 -0.83 -5.92 -20.33
C SER A 62 -1.17 -6.59 -18.99
N CYS A 63 -2.10 -7.54 -19.00
CA CYS A 63 -2.42 -8.47 -17.92
C CYS A 63 -2.04 -9.90 -18.32
N LYS A 64 -0.77 -10.28 -18.12
CA LYS A 64 -0.21 -11.54 -18.65
C LYS A 64 -0.04 -12.61 -17.58
N TYR A 65 -0.23 -13.86 -17.98
CA TYR A 65 0.08 -15.04 -17.17
C TYR A 65 1.58 -15.10 -16.84
N SER A 66 1.90 -15.34 -15.57
CA SER A 66 3.27 -15.57 -15.09
C SER A 66 3.51 -17.06 -14.89
N SER A 67 4.14 -17.73 -15.85
CA SER A 67 4.38 -19.18 -15.77
C SER A 67 5.26 -19.57 -14.57
N MET A 68 6.27 -18.76 -14.26
CA MET A 68 7.23 -19.07 -13.20
C MET A 68 6.58 -18.93 -11.81
N LEU A 69 5.91 -17.80 -11.55
CA LEU A 69 5.26 -17.59 -10.26
C LEU A 69 4.11 -18.58 -10.06
N SER A 70 3.33 -18.83 -11.11
CA SER A 70 2.23 -19.78 -11.08
C SER A 70 2.68 -21.19 -10.68
N LYS A 71 3.69 -21.72 -11.40
CA LYS A 71 4.25 -23.06 -11.11
C LYS A 71 4.81 -23.16 -9.69
N ARG A 72 5.48 -22.11 -9.21
CA ARG A 72 6.15 -22.12 -7.90
C ARG A 72 5.16 -22.02 -6.74
N MET A 73 4.09 -21.25 -6.90
CA MET A 73 3.17 -20.92 -5.81
C MET A 73 1.88 -21.75 -5.82
N GLY A 74 1.59 -22.42 -6.94
CA GLY A 74 0.40 -23.26 -7.09
C GLY A 74 -0.87 -22.47 -7.35
N TYR A 75 -0.78 -21.30 -7.98
CA TYR A 75 -1.90 -20.46 -8.43
C TYR A 75 -1.77 -20.25 -9.95
N GLU A 76 -2.85 -19.92 -10.67
CA GLU A 76 -2.75 -19.39 -12.03
C GLU A 76 -2.63 -17.85 -11.95
N ILE A 77 -1.40 -17.34 -11.87
CA ILE A 77 -1.11 -15.93 -11.59
C ILE A 77 -1.07 -15.11 -12.88
N PHE A 78 -1.84 -14.03 -12.92
CA PHE A 78 -1.82 -13.00 -13.96
C PHE A 78 -1.37 -11.67 -13.37
N LEU A 79 -0.50 -10.96 -14.06
CA LEU A 79 0.09 -9.71 -13.57
C LEU A 79 -0.43 -8.53 -14.41
N LYS A 80 -1.20 -7.63 -13.79
CA LYS A 80 -1.67 -6.39 -14.42
C LYS A 80 -0.62 -5.29 -14.25
N LYS A 81 0.08 -4.94 -15.33
CA LYS A 81 1.37 -4.23 -15.30
C LYS A 81 1.26 -2.70 -15.33
N ASP A 82 0.51 -2.11 -14.38
CA ASP A 82 0.31 -0.65 -14.32
C ASP A 82 1.53 0.16 -13.87
N TYR A 83 2.57 -0.49 -13.34
CA TYR A 83 3.90 0.11 -13.18
C TYR A 83 4.54 0.56 -14.51
N ARG A 84 4.00 0.14 -15.66
CA ARG A 84 4.47 0.51 -17.00
C ARG A 84 3.84 1.78 -17.58
N GLN A 85 2.87 2.38 -16.89
CA GLN A 85 2.38 3.70 -17.30
C GLN A 85 3.54 4.72 -17.30
N MET A 86 3.40 5.83 -18.01
CA MET A 86 4.49 6.79 -18.25
C MET A 86 5.15 7.31 -16.97
N THR A 87 4.36 7.63 -15.95
CA THR A 87 4.80 8.07 -14.63
C THR A 87 5.00 6.91 -13.67
N GLY A 88 5.02 5.66 -14.16
CA GLY A 88 5.36 4.47 -13.40
C GLY A 88 4.27 3.93 -12.48
N SER A 89 3.00 4.34 -12.61
CA SER A 89 1.91 3.80 -11.75
C SER A 89 0.50 3.99 -12.31
N PHE A 90 -0.46 3.30 -11.70
CA PHE A 90 -1.89 3.41 -12.01
C PHE A 90 -2.51 4.81 -11.80
N LYS A 91 -1.83 5.70 -11.06
CA LYS A 91 -2.38 7.02 -10.66
C LYS A 91 -2.73 7.89 -11.87
N GLU A 92 -2.08 7.66 -13.01
CA GLU A 92 -2.40 8.29 -14.29
C GLU A 92 -3.88 8.16 -14.67
N ARG A 93 -4.47 6.99 -14.44
CA ARG A 93 -5.89 6.73 -14.80
C ARG A 93 -6.83 7.72 -14.12
N GLY A 94 -6.70 7.85 -12.81
CA GLY A 94 -7.51 8.77 -12.01
C GLY A 94 -7.16 10.22 -12.31
N ALA A 95 -5.86 10.56 -12.36
CA ALA A 95 -5.39 11.92 -12.57
C ALA A 95 -5.89 12.48 -13.90
N ARG A 96 -5.72 11.73 -14.99
CA ARG A 96 -6.21 12.13 -16.31
C ARG A 96 -7.73 12.24 -16.33
N ASN A 97 -8.44 11.31 -15.70
CA ASN A 97 -9.90 11.33 -15.65
C ASN A 97 -10.42 12.60 -14.93
N ALA A 98 -9.84 12.95 -13.78
CA ALA A 98 -10.20 14.14 -13.03
C ALA A 98 -9.89 15.42 -13.84
N LEU A 99 -8.70 15.53 -14.42
CA LEU A 99 -8.28 16.71 -15.18
C LEU A 99 -9.17 16.97 -16.41
N LEU A 100 -9.60 15.92 -17.12
CA LEU A 100 -10.46 16.06 -18.29
C LEU A 100 -11.89 16.53 -17.94
N GLN A 101 -12.33 16.31 -16.71
CA GLN A 101 -13.67 16.68 -16.22
C GLN A 101 -13.73 18.09 -15.61
N LEU A 102 -12.58 18.75 -15.44
CA LEU A 102 -12.57 20.15 -15.03
C LEU A 102 -13.32 21.03 -16.02
N THR A 103 -14.05 21.99 -15.49
CA THR A 103 -14.61 23.10 -16.27
C THR A 103 -13.51 23.93 -16.92
N ASP A 104 -13.82 24.67 -17.98
CA ASP A 104 -12.82 25.51 -18.66
C ASP A 104 -12.19 26.55 -17.72
N GLU A 105 -12.97 27.06 -16.77
CA GLU A 105 -12.47 27.98 -15.75
C GLU A 105 -11.50 27.30 -14.78
N GLN A 106 -11.83 26.09 -14.30
CA GLN A 106 -10.91 25.32 -13.46
C GLN A 106 -9.64 24.90 -14.21
N LYS A 107 -9.73 24.59 -15.51
CA LYS A 107 -8.56 24.27 -16.34
C LYS A 107 -7.64 25.49 -16.48
N ARG A 108 -8.21 26.69 -16.62
CA ARG A 108 -7.48 27.95 -16.72
C ARG A 108 -6.80 28.33 -15.41
N ILE A 109 -7.51 28.19 -14.29
CA ILE A 109 -6.98 28.48 -12.95
C ILE A 109 -5.93 27.44 -12.52
N GLY A 110 -6.23 26.16 -12.74
CA GLY A 110 -5.36 25.04 -12.41
C GLY A 110 -5.80 24.25 -11.17
N VAL A 111 -5.00 23.25 -10.84
CA VAL A 111 -5.25 22.32 -9.74
C VAL A 111 -4.16 22.35 -8.68
N VAL A 112 -4.51 21.88 -7.48
CA VAL A 112 -3.56 21.67 -6.39
C VAL A 112 -3.73 20.29 -5.76
N ALA A 113 -2.62 19.67 -5.37
CA ALA A 113 -2.64 18.41 -4.62
C ALA A 113 -1.54 18.38 -3.57
N ALA A 114 -1.83 17.76 -2.42
CA ALA A 114 -0.82 17.43 -1.42
C ALA A 114 -0.35 15.99 -1.62
N SER A 115 0.81 15.84 -2.26
CA SER A 115 1.40 14.53 -2.52
C SER A 115 2.86 14.69 -2.89
N ALA A 116 3.72 13.84 -2.30
CA ALA A 116 5.12 13.71 -2.68
C ALA A 116 5.38 12.35 -3.35
N GLY A 117 4.42 11.84 -4.15
CA GLY A 117 4.48 10.48 -4.70
C GLY A 117 3.77 10.33 -6.04
N ASN A 118 3.31 9.12 -6.30
CA ASN A 118 2.75 8.69 -7.59
C ASN A 118 1.59 9.57 -8.10
N HIS A 119 0.78 10.14 -7.20
CA HIS A 119 -0.30 11.05 -7.56
C HIS A 119 0.21 12.40 -8.08
N ALA A 120 1.22 12.98 -7.43
CA ALA A 120 1.82 14.24 -7.89
C ALA A 120 2.46 14.09 -9.28
N LEU A 121 3.16 12.98 -9.54
CA LEU A 121 3.75 12.70 -10.85
C LEU A 121 2.68 12.56 -11.94
N ALA A 122 1.61 11.80 -11.66
CA ALA A 122 0.50 11.61 -12.58
C ALA A 122 -0.22 12.93 -12.91
N LEU A 123 -0.49 13.77 -11.89
CA LEU A 123 -1.08 15.09 -12.11
C LEU A 123 -0.14 16.00 -12.91
N ALA A 124 1.13 16.09 -12.54
CA ALA A 124 2.10 16.93 -13.24
C ALA A 124 2.22 16.55 -14.72
N TYR A 125 2.35 15.25 -15.01
CA TYR A 125 2.46 14.74 -16.38
C TYR A 125 1.21 15.04 -17.21
N HIS A 126 0.02 14.66 -16.73
CA HIS A 126 -1.21 14.89 -17.50
C HIS A 126 -1.64 16.36 -17.53
N GLY A 127 -1.34 17.13 -16.49
CA GLY A 127 -1.56 18.58 -16.48
C GLY A 127 -0.77 19.25 -17.58
N LYS A 128 0.53 18.92 -17.70
CA LYS A 128 1.38 19.40 -18.81
C LYS A 128 0.83 19.03 -20.18
N LEU A 129 0.42 17.77 -20.37
CA LEU A 129 -0.16 17.32 -21.65
C LEU A 129 -1.48 18.03 -22.02
N LEU A 130 -2.26 18.40 -21.01
CA LEU A 130 -3.58 19.04 -21.19
C LEU A 130 -3.51 20.57 -21.11
N GLY A 131 -2.33 21.15 -20.86
CA GLY A 131 -2.16 22.60 -20.69
C GLY A 131 -2.81 23.14 -19.41
N ILE A 132 -2.99 22.31 -18.39
CA ILE A 132 -3.62 22.67 -17.11
C ILE A 132 -2.51 22.93 -16.09
N PRO A 133 -2.46 24.12 -15.44
CA PRO A 133 -1.49 24.39 -14.38
C PRO A 133 -1.67 23.44 -13.20
N VAL A 134 -0.57 22.86 -12.70
CA VAL A 134 -0.57 21.92 -11.58
C VAL A 134 0.34 22.46 -10.49
N THR A 135 -0.20 22.53 -9.27
CA THR A 135 0.56 22.83 -8.05
C THR A 135 0.63 21.59 -7.17
N CYS A 136 1.85 21.16 -6.84
CA CYS A 136 2.09 20.02 -5.94
C CYS A 136 2.69 20.53 -4.63
N VAL A 137 1.97 20.36 -3.53
CA VAL A 137 2.48 20.66 -2.19
C VAL A 137 3.07 19.39 -1.59
N MET A 138 4.32 19.48 -1.16
CA MET A 138 5.10 18.36 -0.64
C MET A 138 5.72 18.72 0.72
N PRO A 139 5.93 17.75 1.63
CA PRO A 139 6.71 17.98 2.84
C PRO A 139 8.16 18.38 2.52
N ASN A 140 8.79 19.13 3.42
CA ASN A 140 10.20 19.55 3.29
C ASN A 140 11.18 18.37 3.21
N ILE A 141 10.78 17.21 3.75
CA ILE A 141 11.57 15.97 3.75
C ILE A 141 11.32 15.09 2.52
N ALA A 142 10.54 15.55 1.54
CA ALA A 142 10.27 14.79 0.34
C ALA A 142 11.57 14.46 -0.44
N PRO A 143 11.72 13.25 -1.00
CA PRO A 143 12.90 12.91 -1.79
C PRO A 143 13.13 13.89 -2.93
N LEU A 144 14.38 14.36 -3.09
CA LEU A 144 14.75 15.34 -4.12
C LEU A 144 14.37 14.86 -5.53
N THR A 145 14.52 13.56 -5.80
CA THR A 145 14.13 12.92 -7.06
C THR A 145 12.66 13.15 -7.42
N LYS A 146 11.75 13.12 -6.44
CA LYS A 146 10.31 13.33 -6.65
C LYS A 146 9.98 14.81 -6.85
N ILE A 147 10.69 15.69 -6.14
CA ILE A 147 10.60 17.15 -6.30
C ILE A 147 11.03 17.53 -7.73
N THR A 148 12.22 17.11 -8.16
CA THR A 148 12.78 17.45 -9.47
C THR A 148 11.91 16.87 -10.59
N SER A 149 11.46 15.62 -10.46
CA SER A 149 10.59 15.00 -11.47
C SER A 149 9.29 15.78 -11.69
N CYS A 150 8.64 16.25 -10.61
CA CYS A 150 7.44 17.08 -10.76
C CYS A 150 7.74 18.45 -11.40
N GLN A 151 8.87 19.07 -11.07
CA GLN A 151 9.31 20.34 -11.67
C GLN A 151 9.63 20.19 -13.16
N GLU A 152 10.31 19.11 -13.56
CA GLU A 152 10.61 18.79 -14.97
C GLU A 152 9.33 18.53 -15.78
N LEU A 153 8.31 17.99 -15.12
CA LEU A 153 6.95 17.85 -15.65
C LEU A 153 6.14 19.16 -15.59
N GLY A 154 6.75 20.29 -15.23
CA GLY A 154 6.13 21.62 -15.31
C GLY A 154 5.18 21.96 -14.16
N ALA A 155 5.15 21.16 -13.09
CA ALA A 155 4.35 21.48 -11.91
C ALA A 155 5.04 22.53 -11.03
N ARG A 156 4.25 23.44 -10.46
CA ARG A 156 4.68 24.33 -9.37
C ARG A 156 4.81 23.49 -8.10
N VAL A 157 6.04 23.22 -7.66
CA VAL A 157 6.28 22.47 -6.42
C VAL A 157 6.46 23.42 -5.25
N ILE A 158 5.71 23.17 -4.18
CA ILE A 158 5.73 23.95 -2.95
C ILE A 158 6.14 23.04 -1.81
N LEU A 159 7.27 23.34 -1.16
CA LEU A 159 7.72 22.60 0.01
C LEU A 159 7.15 23.25 1.27
N HIS A 160 6.36 22.49 2.02
CA HIS A 160 5.76 22.96 3.26
C HIS A 160 5.54 21.83 4.25
N GLY A 161 5.93 22.09 5.49
CA GLY A 161 5.68 21.22 6.61
C GLY A 161 6.64 20.04 6.75
N SER A 162 6.57 19.39 7.91
CA SER A 162 7.39 18.25 8.29
C SER A 162 6.82 16.92 7.80
N HIS A 163 5.52 16.86 7.53
CA HIS A 163 4.80 15.66 7.11
C HIS A 163 3.60 16.02 6.20
N ILE A 164 2.96 14.99 5.63
CA ILE A 164 1.95 15.17 4.57
C ILE A 164 0.68 15.90 5.03
N LEU A 165 0.34 15.86 6.33
CA LEU A 165 -0.83 16.57 6.86
C LEU A 165 -0.61 18.09 6.86
N GLU A 166 0.54 18.58 7.29
CA GLU A 166 0.89 20.01 7.18
C GLU A 166 0.94 20.46 5.70
N ALA A 167 1.48 19.62 4.80
CA ALA A 167 1.45 19.89 3.36
C ALA A 167 0.00 19.93 2.80
N ARG A 168 -0.91 19.12 3.36
CA ARG A 168 -2.34 19.11 3.02
C ARG A 168 -3.03 20.40 3.43
N GLU A 169 -2.81 20.86 4.66
CA GLU A 169 -3.33 22.14 5.15
C GLU A 169 -2.90 23.29 4.24
N LYS A 170 -1.63 23.30 3.83
CA LYS A 170 -1.13 24.31 2.90
C LYS A 170 -1.73 24.21 1.50
N ALA A 171 -1.98 22.99 1.00
CA ALA A 171 -2.70 22.81 -0.25
C ALA A 171 -4.16 23.33 -0.18
N ASP A 172 -4.83 23.18 0.97
CA ASP A 172 -6.16 23.75 1.19
C ASP A 172 -6.15 25.28 1.24
N GLU A 173 -5.10 25.90 1.76
CA GLU A 173 -4.91 27.36 1.66
C GLU A 173 -4.82 27.80 0.20
N TYR A 174 -3.97 27.17 -0.62
CA TYR A 174 -3.86 27.51 -2.05
C TYR A 174 -5.16 27.25 -2.82
N ALA A 175 -5.90 26.19 -2.48
CA ALA A 175 -7.20 25.93 -3.07
C ALA A 175 -8.20 27.06 -2.79
N ARG A 176 -8.20 27.60 -1.57
CA ARG A 176 -9.08 28.72 -1.18
C ARG A 176 -8.62 30.07 -1.74
N ASP A 177 -7.33 30.39 -1.60
CA ASP A 177 -6.80 31.73 -1.84
C ASP A 177 -6.53 31.99 -3.33
N GLU A 178 -6.05 30.97 -4.06
CA GLU A 178 -5.79 31.06 -5.50
C GLU A 178 -6.92 30.44 -6.35
N GLY A 179 -7.97 29.90 -5.72
CA GLY A 179 -9.10 29.27 -6.41
C GLY A 179 -8.77 27.95 -7.12
N LEU A 180 -7.64 27.33 -6.80
CA LEU A 180 -7.19 26.08 -7.41
C LEU A 180 -8.14 24.92 -7.04
N ALA A 181 -8.47 24.07 -8.01
CA ALA A 181 -9.25 22.87 -7.71
C ALA A 181 -8.38 21.83 -6.98
N TYR A 182 -8.76 21.46 -5.76
CA TYR A 182 -8.04 20.43 -5.01
C TYR A 182 -8.38 19.02 -5.53
N ILE A 183 -7.38 18.26 -5.96
CA ILE A 183 -7.56 16.88 -6.45
C ILE A 183 -6.98 15.88 -5.45
N ASN A 184 -7.85 15.29 -4.63
CA ASN A 184 -7.49 14.21 -3.71
C ASN A 184 -7.05 12.96 -4.48
N GLY A 185 -5.85 12.45 -4.20
CA GLY A 185 -5.26 11.34 -4.94
C GLY A 185 -5.86 9.96 -4.73
N PHE A 186 -6.86 9.80 -3.87
CA PHE A 186 -7.54 8.51 -3.69
C PHE A 186 -9.04 8.62 -3.37
N ASP A 187 -9.50 9.74 -2.80
CA ASP A 187 -10.90 9.87 -2.34
C ASP A 187 -11.77 10.77 -3.24
N HIS A 188 -11.19 11.36 -4.30
CA HIS A 188 -11.98 12.13 -5.26
C HIS A 188 -12.80 11.17 -6.15
N PRO A 189 -14.11 11.40 -6.37
CA PRO A 189 -14.95 10.54 -7.21
C PRO A 189 -14.33 10.23 -8.59
N ASP A 190 -13.85 11.26 -9.29
CA ASP A 190 -13.17 11.09 -10.60
C ASP A 190 -11.89 10.26 -10.54
N ILE A 191 -11.15 10.32 -9.43
CA ILE A 191 -9.93 9.53 -9.25
C ILE A 191 -10.29 8.06 -9.07
N ILE A 192 -11.35 7.78 -8.29
CA ILE A 192 -11.87 6.43 -8.07
C ILE A 192 -12.43 5.85 -9.38
N ALA A 193 -13.24 6.63 -10.10
CA ALA A 193 -13.80 6.24 -11.39
C ALA A 193 -12.69 5.89 -12.40
N GLY A 194 -11.68 6.76 -12.52
CA GLY A 194 -10.51 6.50 -13.37
C GLY A 194 -9.75 5.25 -12.93
N ALA A 195 -9.49 5.05 -11.64
CA ALA A 195 -8.83 3.84 -11.14
C ALA A 195 -9.61 2.55 -11.47
N GLY A 196 -10.95 2.61 -11.45
CA GLY A 196 -11.83 1.48 -11.75
C GLY A 196 -11.74 0.97 -13.19
N THR A 197 -11.24 1.78 -14.12
CA THR A 197 -10.97 1.35 -15.51
C THR A 197 -10.02 0.15 -15.56
N MET A 198 -9.13 0.01 -14.57
CA MET A 198 -8.28 -1.17 -14.44
C MET A 198 -9.10 -2.46 -14.27
N GLY A 199 -10.21 -2.42 -13.53
CA GLY A 199 -11.11 -3.56 -13.34
C GLY A 199 -11.75 -4.02 -14.64
N ILE A 200 -12.21 -3.07 -15.47
CA ILE A 200 -12.74 -3.35 -16.81
C ILE A 200 -11.66 -4.02 -17.68
N GLU A 201 -10.45 -3.46 -17.70
CA GLU A 201 -9.35 -4.02 -18.47
C GLU A 201 -8.95 -5.42 -18.01
N ILE A 202 -8.94 -5.68 -16.71
CA ILE A 202 -8.63 -7.01 -16.16
C ILE A 202 -9.63 -8.04 -16.67
N LEU A 203 -10.94 -7.77 -16.56
CA LEU A 203 -11.98 -8.70 -17.00
C LEU A 203 -11.96 -8.95 -18.51
N ASN A 204 -11.61 -7.94 -19.30
CA ASN A 204 -11.47 -8.09 -20.75
C ASN A 204 -10.23 -8.91 -21.14
N GLN A 205 -9.12 -8.79 -20.40
CA GLN A 205 -7.85 -9.42 -20.75
C GLN A 205 -7.68 -10.82 -20.18
N VAL A 206 -8.38 -11.15 -19.08
CA VAL A 206 -8.29 -12.46 -18.43
C VAL A 206 -9.71 -13.06 -18.32
N PRO A 207 -10.04 -14.05 -19.16
CA PRO A 207 -11.34 -14.72 -19.07
C PRO A 207 -11.39 -15.64 -17.84
N ASN A 208 -12.57 -15.72 -17.20
CA ASN A 208 -12.83 -16.57 -16.04
C ASN A 208 -11.87 -16.33 -14.87
N VAL A 209 -11.62 -15.07 -14.51
CA VAL A 209 -10.87 -14.72 -13.29
C VAL A 209 -11.64 -15.21 -12.07
N ASP A 210 -10.96 -15.82 -11.11
CA ASP A 210 -11.56 -16.22 -9.84
C ASP A 210 -11.41 -15.12 -8.78
N ALA A 211 -10.25 -14.46 -8.75
CA ALA A 211 -9.95 -13.42 -7.77
C ALA A 211 -9.02 -12.33 -8.31
N ILE A 212 -9.19 -11.10 -7.82
CA ILE A 212 -8.30 -9.96 -8.02
C ILE A 212 -7.82 -9.49 -6.65
N VAL A 213 -6.51 -9.53 -6.43
CA VAL A 213 -5.88 -9.19 -5.15
C VAL A 213 -5.30 -7.79 -5.25
N VAL A 214 -5.94 -6.79 -4.66
CA VAL A 214 -5.68 -5.36 -4.89
C VAL A 214 -4.95 -4.73 -3.70
N PRO A 215 -3.84 -3.99 -3.90
CA PRO A 215 -3.19 -3.25 -2.83
C PRO A 215 -4.09 -2.10 -2.33
N VAL A 216 -4.13 -1.90 -1.01
CA VAL A 216 -4.99 -0.90 -0.36
C VAL A 216 -4.13 0.08 0.46
N GLY A 217 -4.29 1.36 0.16
CA GLY A 217 -3.85 2.48 1.00
C GLY A 217 -5.08 3.32 1.32
N GLY A 218 -5.21 4.50 0.72
CA GLY A 218 -6.43 5.32 0.86
C GLY A 218 -7.73 4.75 0.25
N GLY A 219 -7.73 3.52 -0.26
CA GLY A 219 -8.93 2.82 -0.76
C GLY A 219 -9.33 3.08 -2.23
N GLY A 220 -8.86 4.17 -2.86
CA GLY A 220 -9.37 4.57 -4.19
C GLY A 220 -9.22 3.53 -5.31
N LEU A 221 -8.10 2.78 -5.33
CA LEU A 221 -7.89 1.72 -6.33
C LEU A 221 -8.86 0.56 -6.14
N ILE A 222 -8.96 0.03 -4.91
CA ILE A 222 -9.83 -1.10 -4.61
C ILE A 222 -11.30 -0.71 -4.76
N ALA A 223 -11.69 0.51 -4.38
CA ALA A 223 -13.04 1.01 -4.58
C ALA A 223 -13.46 0.99 -6.06
N GLY A 224 -12.63 1.58 -6.93
CA GLY A 224 -12.89 1.60 -8.37
C GLY A 224 -12.92 0.21 -8.99
N ILE A 225 -11.95 -0.65 -8.66
CA ILE A 225 -11.90 -2.03 -9.16
C ILE A 225 -13.11 -2.83 -8.66
N ALA A 226 -13.44 -2.74 -7.37
CA ALA A 226 -14.55 -3.48 -6.78
C ALA A 226 -15.88 -3.06 -7.41
N LEU A 227 -16.10 -1.76 -7.65
CA LEU A 227 -17.28 -1.25 -8.34
C LEU A 227 -17.41 -1.82 -9.76
N ALA A 228 -16.35 -1.75 -10.56
CA ALA A 228 -16.35 -2.28 -11.92
C ALA A 228 -16.58 -3.81 -11.95
N VAL A 229 -15.82 -4.52 -11.13
CA VAL A 229 -15.77 -5.99 -11.14
C VAL A 229 -17.05 -6.58 -10.59
N LYS A 230 -17.60 -6.04 -9.49
CA LYS A 230 -18.86 -6.55 -8.93
C LYS A 230 -20.06 -6.26 -9.82
N THR A 231 -20.00 -5.20 -10.63
CA THR A 231 -21.06 -4.91 -11.60
C THR A 231 -21.01 -5.86 -12.80
N LEU A 232 -19.82 -6.09 -13.37
CA LEU A 232 -19.67 -6.88 -14.60
C LEU A 232 -19.58 -8.40 -14.35
N ALA A 233 -18.99 -8.80 -13.23
CA ALA A 233 -18.68 -10.19 -12.91
C ALA A 233 -18.80 -10.42 -11.39
N PRO A 234 -20.03 -10.38 -10.81
CA PRO A 234 -20.26 -10.38 -9.36
C PRO A 234 -19.67 -11.56 -8.59
N LYS A 235 -19.43 -12.69 -9.27
CA LYS A 235 -18.82 -13.90 -8.70
C LYS A 235 -17.30 -13.80 -8.51
N VAL A 236 -16.63 -12.87 -9.19
CA VAL A 236 -15.18 -12.67 -9.05
C VAL A 236 -14.91 -12.09 -7.67
N LYS A 237 -13.96 -12.67 -6.94
CA LYS A 237 -13.53 -12.16 -5.64
C LYS A 237 -12.65 -10.92 -5.81
N VAL A 238 -12.91 -9.87 -5.05
CA VAL A 238 -12.04 -8.70 -4.91
C VAL A 238 -11.51 -8.70 -3.49
N ILE A 239 -10.19 -8.84 -3.36
CA ILE A 239 -9.52 -9.04 -2.09
C ILE A 239 -8.53 -7.89 -1.89
N GLY A 240 -8.63 -7.16 -0.79
CA GLY A 240 -7.68 -6.09 -0.47
C GLY A 240 -6.48 -6.60 0.30
N VAL A 241 -5.33 -5.95 0.07
CA VAL A 241 -4.08 -6.24 0.77
C VAL A 241 -3.47 -4.98 1.35
N GLU A 242 -3.20 -4.99 2.64
CA GLU A 242 -2.58 -3.88 3.39
C GLU A 242 -1.25 -4.30 4.02
N PRO A 243 -0.27 -3.40 4.16
CA PRO A 243 0.87 -3.66 5.03
C PRO A 243 0.41 -3.75 6.49
N GLU A 244 0.93 -4.71 7.27
CA GLU A 244 0.63 -4.82 8.71
C GLU A 244 0.94 -3.53 9.49
N LEU A 245 1.90 -2.74 9.01
CA LEU A 245 2.30 -1.46 9.61
C LEU A 245 1.35 -0.29 9.31
N CYS A 246 0.35 -0.48 8.44
CA CYS A 246 -0.68 0.52 8.13
C CYS A 246 -1.93 -0.16 7.54
N ALA A 247 -2.77 -0.75 8.39
CA ALA A 247 -3.99 -1.47 8.01
C ALA A 247 -5.25 -0.60 8.22
N SER A 248 -5.33 0.52 7.50
CA SER A 248 -6.37 1.53 7.73
C SER A 248 -7.76 1.11 7.26
N PHE A 249 -7.86 0.31 6.20
CA PHE A 249 -9.11 -0.25 5.69
C PHE A 249 -9.63 -1.36 6.58
N THR A 250 -8.77 -2.23 7.09
CA THR A 250 -9.12 -3.19 8.15
C THR A 250 -9.73 -2.47 9.35
N GLY A 251 -9.05 -1.43 9.86
CA GLY A 251 -9.57 -0.64 10.97
C GLY A 251 -10.90 0.08 10.67
N ALA A 252 -11.06 0.60 9.44
CA ALA A 252 -12.30 1.23 9.02
C ALA A 252 -13.48 0.23 8.91
N LEU A 253 -13.23 -0.99 8.46
CA LEU A 253 -14.24 -2.05 8.42
C LEU A 253 -14.69 -2.45 9.83
N GLU A 254 -13.76 -2.61 10.75
CA GLU A 254 -14.04 -2.95 12.16
C GLU A 254 -14.84 -1.84 12.86
N ALA A 255 -14.52 -0.57 12.58
CA ALA A 255 -15.25 0.58 13.12
C ALA A 255 -16.57 0.87 12.39
N GLY A 256 -16.77 0.33 11.19
CA GLY A 256 -17.91 0.63 10.31
C GLY A 256 -17.86 2.00 9.64
N HIS A 257 -16.77 2.76 9.80
CA HIS A 257 -16.52 4.05 9.17
C HIS A 257 -15.01 4.35 9.14
N PRO A 258 -14.54 5.29 8.28
CA PRO A 258 -13.13 5.68 8.28
C PRO A 258 -12.67 6.20 9.64
N ILE A 259 -11.50 5.72 10.06
CA ILE A 259 -10.82 6.13 11.29
C ILE A 259 -9.32 6.30 11.01
N ASN A 260 -8.65 7.10 11.84
CA ASN A 260 -7.18 7.12 11.85
C ASN A 260 -6.66 5.89 12.60
N VAL A 261 -5.76 5.13 11.96
CA VAL A 261 -5.03 4.03 12.59
C VAL A 261 -3.57 4.43 12.87
N PRO A 262 -2.91 3.79 13.85
CA PRO A 262 -1.47 3.90 14.01
C PRO A 262 -0.75 3.47 12.73
N THR A 263 0.28 4.22 12.35
CA THR A 263 1.09 3.93 11.16
C THR A 263 2.56 3.98 11.49
N SER A 264 3.35 3.11 10.85
CA SER A 264 4.81 3.11 10.91
C SER A 264 5.40 3.07 9.51
N PRO A 265 6.68 3.47 9.31
CA PRO A 265 7.34 3.36 8.02
C PRO A 265 7.32 1.92 7.49
N THR A 266 6.88 1.75 6.25
CA THR A 266 6.76 0.45 5.55
C THR A 266 7.45 0.50 4.19
N LEU A 267 7.91 -0.64 3.70
CA LEU A 267 8.37 -0.80 2.31
C LEU A 267 7.29 -0.46 1.28
N ALA A 268 6.01 -0.56 1.65
CA ALA A 268 4.87 -0.12 0.85
C ALA A 268 4.46 1.31 1.19
N ASP A 269 5.38 2.27 1.00
CA ASP A 269 5.20 3.69 1.34
C ASP A 269 3.93 4.31 0.72
N GLY A 270 3.62 3.97 -0.54
CA GLY A 270 2.40 4.42 -1.22
C GLY A 270 1.09 3.90 -0.61
N LEU A 271 1.15 2.91 0.29
CA LEU A 271 0.01 2.35 1.02
C LEU A 271 -0.06 2.85 2.47
N ALA A 272 0.94 3.59 2.96
CA ALA A 272 1.00 4.11 4.33
C ALA A 272 0.04 5.30 4.54
N VAL A 273 -1.26 5.06 4.37
CA VAL A 273 -2.33 6.06 4.50
C VAL A 273 -3.13 5.72 5.76
N PRO A 274 -2.98 6.48 6.87
CA PRO A 274 -3.55 6.12 8.16
C PRO A 274 -5.08 6.24 8.25
N CYS A 275 -5.73 6.89 7.28
CA CYS A 275 -7.18 6.98 7.21
C CYS A 275 -7.65 6.79 5.77
N VAL A 276 -8.54 5.82 5.56
CA VAL A 276 -9.16 5.56 4.25
C VAL A 276 -10.03 6.75 3.82
N GLY A 277 -10.14 6.96 2.51
CA GLY A 277 -11.09 7.91 1.96
C GLY A 277 -12.54 7.56 2.29
N ALA A 278 -13.39 8.57 2.54
CA ALA A 278 -14.80 8.35 2.87
C ALA A 278 -15.59 7.80 1.67
N ASN A 279 -15.37 8.37 0.47
CA ASN A 279 -16.01 7.88 -0.75
C ASN A 279 -15.49 6.49 -1.10
N ALA A 280 -14.17 6.31 -1.00
CA ALA A 280 -13.54 5.02 -1.27
C ALA A 280 -14.07 3.91 -0.34
N PHE A 281 -14.20 4.20 0.96
CA PHE A 281 -14.74 3.25 1.93
C PHE A 281 -16.20 2.90 1.64
N GLU A 282 -17.05 3.91 1.39
CA GLU A 282 -18.48 3.68 1.15
C GLU A 282 -18.72 2.79 -0.08
N ILE A 283 -17.97 3.03 -1.16
CA ILE A 283 -18.04 2.19 -2.37
C ILE A 283 -17.55 0.77 -2.07
N ALA A 284 -16.42 0.63 -1.36
CA ALA A 284 -15.71 -0.64 -1.25
C ALA A 284 -16.26 -1.58 -0.16
N ARG A 285 -16.78 -1.05 0.96
CA ARG A 285 -17.11 -1.83 2.17
C ARG A 285 -18.04 -3.02 1.94
N ASN A 286 -18.97 -2.92 1.00
CA ASN A 286 -19.93 -3.99 0.67
C ASN A 286 -19.55 -4.77 -0.61
N ARG A 287 -18.46 -4.39 -1.29
CA ARG A 287 -18.02 -4.96 -2.57
C ARG A 287 -16.72 -5.75 -2.47
N VAL A 288 -15.95 -5.53 -1.42
CA VAL A 288 -14.71 -6.27 -1.15
C VAL A 288 -15.04 -7.52 -0.35
N ASP A 289 -14.62 -8.69 -0.84
CA ASP A 289 -14.96 -9.98 -0.24
C ASP A 289 -14.09 -10.30 0.98
N GLN A 290 -12.86 -9.78 1.01
CA GLN A 290 -11.89 -10.06 2.07
C GLN A 290 -10.80 -8.98 2.07
N ILE A 291 -10.29 -8.65 3.26
CA ILE A 291 -9.06 -7.87 3.44
C ILE A 291 -8.04 -8.74 4.17
N VAL A 292 -6.78 -8.70 3.74
CA VAL A 292 -5.66 -9.37 4.42
C VAL A 292 -4.51 -8.40 4.64
N THR A 293 -3.75 -8.64 5.70
CA THR A 293 -2.52 -7.88 5.99
C THR A 293 -1.28 -8.72 5.71
N VAL A 294 -0.21 -8.07 5.27
CA VAL A 294 1.07 -8.71 4.91
C VAL A 294 2.25 -8.11 5.66
N SER A 295 3.19 -8.98 6.02
CA SER A 295 4.42 -8.58 6.71
C SER A 295 5.42 -7.85 5.79
N GLU A 296 6.25 -6.99 6.37
CA GLU A 296 7.37 -6.33 5.66
C GLU A 296 8.30 -7.34 4.99
N ARG A 297 8.48 -8.51 5.62
CA ARG A 297 9.25 -9.64 5.09
C ARG A 297 8.64 -10.15 3.78
N ALA A 298 7.32 -10.33 3.73
CA ALA A 298 6.63 -10.80 2.53
C ALA A 298 6.66 -9.75 1.40
N ILE A 299 6.57 -8.46 1.73
CA ILE A 299 6.72 -7.35 0.77
C ILE A 299 8.13 -7.37 0.15
N ALA A 300 9.17 -7.47 0.98
CA ALA A 300 10.57 -7.53 0.50
C ALA A 300 10.83 -8.75 -0.41
N LEU A 301 10.35 -9.92 0.00
CA LEU A 301 10.43 -11.13 -0.81
C LEU A 301 9.68 -10.99 -2.14
N SER A 302 8.54 -10.30 -2.14
CA SER A 302 7.74 -10.10 -3.36
C SER A 302 8.46 -9.24 -4.38
N VAL A 303 9.04 -8.11 -3.95
CA VAL A 303 9.88 -7.27 -4.82
C VAL A 303 11.05 -8.11 -5.37
N LEU A 304 11.74 -8.86 -4.51
CA LEU A 304 12.84 -9.72 -4.94
C LEU A 304 12.39 -10.77 -5.98
N ARG A 305 11.25 -11.43 -5.77
CA ARG A 305 10.72 -12.41 -6.74
C ARG A 305 10.35 -11.78 -8.07
N LEU A 306 9.75 -10.59 -8.06
CA LEU A 306 9.40 -9.89 -9.29
C LEU A 306 10.66 -9.52 -10.09
N VAL A 307 11.71 -9.04 -9.42
CA VAL A 307 13.02 -8.80 -10.06
C VAL A 307 13.61 -10.10 -10.63
N GLU A 308 13.66 -11.16 -9.84
CA GLU A 308 14.32 -12.41 -10.24
C GLU A 308 13.59 -13.14 -11.37
N LYS A 309 12.25 -13.05 -11.39
CA LYS A 309 11.42 -14.00 -12.14
C LYS A 309 10.64 -13.37 -13.25
N GLU A 310 10.20 -12.14 -13.05
CA GLU A 310 9.50 -11.35 -14.06
C GLU A 310 10.42 -10.34 -14.75
N LYS A 311 11.62 -10.10 -14.17
CA LYS A 311 12.60 -9.09 -14.65
C LYS A 311 12.01 -7.69 -14.64
N VAL A 312 11.24 -7.38 -13.60
CA VAL A 312 10.58 -6.08 -13.42
C VAL A 312 10.98 -5.46 -12.10
N VAL A 313 11.04 -4.14 -12.07
CA VAL A 313 11.22 -3.37 -10.85
C VAL A 313 9.86 -2.79 -10.46
N VAL A 314 9.41 -3.13 -9.25
CA VAL A 314 8.18 -2.59 -8.67
C VAL A 314 8.47 -2.01 -7.30
N GLU A 315 7.68 -1.03 -6.88
CA GLU A 315 7.71 -0.52 -5.51
C GLU A 315 7.00 -1.48 -4.55
N GLY A 316 7.18 -1.31 -3.23
CA GLY A 316 6.58 -2.22 -2.24
C GLY A 316 5.05 -2.28 -2.34
N GLY A 317 4.39 -1.14 -2.58
CA GLY A 317 2.93 -1.10 -2.78
C GLY A 317 2.48 -1.87 -4.02
N GLY A 318 3.25 -1.80 -5.11
CA GLY A 318 3.02 -2.60 -6.32
C GLY A 318 3.31 -4.10 -6.15
N ALA A 319 4.05 -4.48 -5.10
CA ALA A 319 4.38 -5.87 -4.80
C ALA A 319 3.44 -6.50 -3.74
N CYS A 320 2.63 -5.71 -3.03
CA CYS A 320 1.77 -6.19 -1.93
C CYS A 320 0.81 -7.31 -2.34
N SER A 321 0.24 -7.27 -3.55
CA SER A 321 -0.64 -8.34 -4.03
C SER A 321 0.06 -9.70 -4.08
N LEU A 322 1.33 -9.74 -4.49
CA LEU A 322 2.14 -10.95 -4.47
C LEU A 322 2.52 -11.34 -3.03
N ALA A 323 2.73 -10.35 -2.16
CA ALA A 323 3.07 -10.58 -0.76
C ALA A 323 1.98 -11.36 -0.03
N ALA A 324 0.70 -11.13 -0.34
CA ALA A 324 -0.41 -11.89 0.24
C ALA A 324 -0.32 -13.39 -0.10
N LEU A 325 0.16 -13.73 -1.30
CA LEU A 325 0.38 -15.12 -1.69
C LEU A 325 1.65 -15.71 -1.05
N ILE A 326 2.73 -14.92 -0.94
CA ILE A 326 4.00 -15.36 -0.31
C ILE A 326 3.80 -15.64 1.18
N ASP A 327 3.03 -14.79 1.86
CA ASP A 327 2.73 -14.94 3.30
C ASP A 327 1.59 -15.95 3.55
N ASN A 328 1.16 -16.67 2.51
CA ASN A 328 0.13 -17.72 2.56
C ASN A 328 -1.18 -17.24 3.21
N LYS A 329 -1.60 -16.00 2.95
CA LYS A 329 -2.83 -15.41 3.49
C LYS A 329 -4.08 -15.83 2.70
N LEU A 330 -3.90 -16.39 1.50
CA LEU A 330 -4.97 -16.76 0.56
C LEU A 330 -4.86 -18.21 0.04
N PRO A 331 -4.67 -19.24 0.91
CA PRO A 331 -4.46 -20.63 0.48
C PRO A 331 -5.65 -21.22 -0.30
N GLU A 332 -6.86 -20.71 -0.08
CA GLU A 332 -8.10 -21.11 -0.75
C GLU A 332 -8.17 -20.70 -2.24
N LEU A 333 -7.20 -19.89 -2.70
CA LEU A 333 -7.05 -19.53 -4.10
C LEU A 333 -6.09 -20.45 -4.86
N LYS A 334 -5.45 -21.43 -4.22
CA LYS A 334 -4.56 -22.38 -4.93
C LYS A 334 -5.33 -23.11 -6.04
N GLY A 335 -4.70 -23.23 -7.20
CA GLY A 335 -5.27 -23.77 -8.43
C GLY A 335 -6.25 -22.83 -9.16
N LYS A 336 -6.48 -21.61 -8.66
CA LYS A 336 -7.40 -20.64 -9.26
C LYS A 336 -6.68 -19.56 -10.05
N ARG A 337 -7.41 -18.88 -10.93
CA ARG A 337 -6.96 -17.71 -11.70
C ARG A 337 -7.00 -16.45 -10.86
N VAL A 338 -5.82 -15.98 -10.48
CA VAL A 338 -5.65 -14.82 -9.61
C VAL A 338 -4.93 -13.71 -10.35
N VAL A 339 -5.53 -12.53 -10.38
CA VAL A 339 -4.92 -11.33 -10.96
C VAL A 339 -4.30 -10.49 -9.86
N LEU A 340 -3.03 -10.11 -10.06
CA LEU A 340 -2.25 -9.25 -9.17
C LEU A 340 -1.94 -7.93 -9.92
N PRO A 341 -2.57 -6.80 -9.54
CA PRO A 341 -2.15 -5.48 -9.98
C PRO A 341 -0.76 -5.15 -9.46
N LEU A 342 0.19 -5.03 -10.39
CA LEU A 342 1.50 -4.43 -10.13
C LEU A 342 1.35 -2.92 -10.32
N CYS A 343 0.77 -2.25 -9.33
CA CYS A 343 0.17 -0.93 -9.49
C CYS A 343 1.18 0.24 -9.54
N GLY A 344 2.46 0.02 -9.19
CA GLY A 344 3.47 1.07 -9.22
C GLY A 344 4.91 0.55 -9.21
N GLY A 345 5.82 1.34 -9.79
CA GLY A 345 7.23 1.01 -9.98
C GLY A 345 8.22 2.08 -9.51
N ASN A 346 7.75 3.11 -8.81
CA ASN A 346 8.56 4.27 -8.45
C ASN A 346 9.32 4.06 -7.14
N ILE A 347 10.25 3.10 -7.17
CA ILE A 347 11.16 2.80 -6.06
C ILE A 347 12.52 3.47 -6.26
N ASP A 348 12.97 4.22 -5.25
CA ASP A 348 14.32 4.81 -5.28
C ASP A 348 15.38 3.70 -5.29
N VAL A 349 16.42 3.85 -6.11
CA VAL A 349 17.48 2.82 -6.27
C VAL A 349 18.13 2.40 -4.94
N PRO A 350 18.44 3.31 -3.99
CA PRO A 350 18.94 2.90 -2.67
C PRO A 350 17.92 2.11 -1.85
N VAL A 351 16.62 2.41 -1.98
CA VAL A 351 15.55 1.64 -1.32
C VAL A 351 15.49 0.24 -1.94
N LEU A 352 15.54 0.13 -3.27
CA LEU A 352 15.58 -1.15 -3.97
C LEU A 352 16.76 -2.00 -3.51
N GLY A 353 17.95 -1.43 -3.38
CA GLY A 353 19.13 -2.13 -2.84
C GLY A 353 18.87 -2.74 -1.46
N ARG A 354 18.34 -1.94 -0.52
CA ARG A 354 17.98 -2.44 0.82
C ARG A 354 16.88 -3.49 0.79
N VAL A 355 15.90 -3.37 -0.10
CA VAL A 355 14.82 -4.35 -0.27
C VAL A 355 15.36 -5.68 -0.78
N ILE A 356 16.29 -5.66 -1.74
CA ILE A 356 16.96 -6.85 -2.24
C ILE A 356 17.74 -7.54 -1.12
N GLU A 357 18.51 -6.79 -0.33
CA GLU A 357 19.25 -7.35 0.81
C GLU A 357 18.31 -7.98 1.86
N ARG A 358 17.23 -7.28 2.23
CA ARG A 358 16.20 -7.82 3.14
C ARG A 358 15.54 -9.07 2.57
N GLY A 359 15.26 -9.08 1.27
CA GLY A 359 14.70 -10.23 0.58
C GLY A 359 15.66 -11.42 0.56
N LEU A 360 16.94 -11.21 0.29
CA LEU A 360 17.98 -12.25 0.34
C LEU A 360 18.13 -12.82 1.74
N ALA A 361 18.10 -11.96 2.77
CA ALA A 361 18.12 -12.39 4.17
C ALA A 361 16.89 -13.22 4.54
N ALA A 362 15.69 -12.76 4.12
CA ALA A 362 14.45 -13.49 4.34
C ALA A 362 14.39 -14.85 3.60
N ASP A 363 15.12 -14.98 2.50
CA ASP A 363 15.25 -16.20 1.69
C ASP A 363 16.39 -17.13 2.18
N GLY A 364 17.08 -16.75 3.25
CA GLY A 364 18.24 -17.47 3.79
C GLY A 364 19.48 -17.46 2.90
N ARG A 365 19.51 -16.58 1.88
CA ARG A 365 20.63 -16.40 0.94
C ARG A 365 21.63 -15.34 1.37
N LEU A 366 21.28 -14.55 2.39
CA LEU A 366 22.19 -13.67 3.10
C LEU A 366 22.11 -14.01 4.57
N VAL A 367 23.22 -14.48 5.12
CA VAL A 367 23.30 -15.05 6.47
C VAL A 367 24.25 -14.23 7.32
N ARG A 368 23.84 -13.93 8.55
CA ARG A 368 24.71 -13.31 9.56
C ARG A 368 24.90 -14.28 10.72
N PHE A 369 26.14 -14.44 11.17
CA PHE A 369 26.46 -15.20 12.37
C PHE A 369 27.69 -14.63 13.08
N VAL A 370 27.88 -15.00 14.34
CA VAL A 370 29.12 -14.77 15.07
C VAL A 370 29.73 -16.12 15.38
N ALA A 371 30.99 -16.31 15.00
CA ALA A 371 31.79 -17.47 15.38
C ALA A 371 32.87 -17.04 16.36
N THR A 372 32.98 -17.73 17.49
CA THR A 372 34.13 -17.55 18.39
C THR A 372 35.29 -18.39 17.88
N VAL A 373 36.42 -17.75 17.54
CA VAL A 373 37.62 -18.44 17.04
C VAL A 373 38.80 -18.21 17.98
N SER A 374 39.85 -19.03 17.85
CA SER A 374 41.09 -18.82 18.59
C SER A 374 41.78 -17.51 18.15
N ASP A 375 42.25 -16.72 19.12
CA ASP A 375 43.05 -15.51 18.85
C ASP A 375 44.56 -15.81 18.62
N ARG A 376 44.89 -17.09 18.43
CA ARG A 376 46.24 -17.51 17.99
C ARG A 376 46.40 -17.32 16.48
N PRO A 377 47.64 -17.21 15.97
CA PRO A 377 47.90 -17.17 14.54
C PRO A 377 47.20 -18.32 13.81
N GLY A 378 46.40 -17.98 12.80
CA GLY A 378 45.66 -18.94 11.97
C GLY A 378 44.19 -19.17 12.34
N GLY A 379 43.68 -18.72 13.49
CA GLY A 379 42.28 -18.97 13.88
C GLY A 379 41.24 -18.41 12.89
N ILE A 380 41.41 -17.15 12.48
CA ILE A 380 40.57 -16.53 11.44
C ILE A 380 40.81 -17.19 10.07
N ALA A 381 42.05 -17.61 9.77
CA ALA A 381 42.38 -18.27 8.51
C ALA A 381 41.69 -19.63 8.38
N GLN A 382 41.59 -20.40 9.48
CA GLN A 382 40.85 -21.67 9.53
C GLN A 382 39.36 -21.45 9.29
N LEU A 383 38.76 -20.43 9.93
CA LEU A 383 37.37 -20.07 9.69
C LEU A 383 37.15 -19.69 8.22
N ALA A 384 37.98 -18.81 7.66
CA ALA A 384 37.88 -18.40 6.27
C ALA A 384 38.03 -19.58 5.29
N ASN A 385 38.93 -20.52 5.59
CA ASN A 385 39.10 -21.75 4.79
C ASN A 385 37.83 -22.63 4.84
N LEU A 386 37.23 -22.81 6.02
CA LEU A 386 35.97 -23.56 6.14
C LEU A 386 34.82 -22.91 5.36
N LEU A 387 34.72 -21.57 5.40
CA LEU A 387 33.73 -20.83 4.60
C LEU A 387 33.95 -21.04 3.09
N TRP A 388 35.21 -21.00 2.65
CA TRP A 388 35.56 -21.30 1.26
C TRP A 388 35.22 -22.74 0.87
N GLU A 389 35.53 -23.73 1.72
CA GLU A 389 35.20 -25.15 1.50
C GLU A 389 33.69 -25.40 1.40
N CYS A 390 32.88 -24.64 2.14
CA CYS A 390 31.43 -24.68 2.02
C CYS A 390 30.93 -24.00 0.73
N GLY A 391 31.78 -23.26 0.01
CA GLY A 391 31.39 -22.54 -1.20
C GLY A 391 30.49 -21.33 -0.92
N VAL A 392 30.65 -20.69 0.24
CA VAL A 392 29.95 -19.44 0.59
C VAL A 392 30.82 -18.23 0.28
N SER A 393 30.19 -17.14 -0.14
CA SER A 393 30.89 -15.87 -0.40
C SER A 393 30.85 -15.00 0.84
N VAL A 394 32.00 -14.47 1.27
CA VAL A 394 32.06 -13.57 2.43
C VAL A 394 31.81 -12.14 1.96
N LYS A 395 30.71 -11.55 2.42
CA LYS A 395 30.35 -10.16 2.14
C LYS A 395 31.00 -9.20 3.14
N ASP A 396 31.01 -9.59 4.41
CA ASP A 396 31.63 -8.81 5.48
C ASP A 396 32.18 -9.74 6.56
N ILE A 397 33.30 -9.33 7.16
CA ILE A 397 33.96 -10.03 8.27
C ILE A 397 34.59 -9.00 9.20
N TYR A 398 34.10 -8.96 10.44
CA TYR A 398 34.60 -8.05 11.47
C TYR A 398 34.94 -8.83 12.73
N HIS A 399 36.09 -8.54 13.33
CA HIS A 399 36.54 -9.20 14.55
C HIS A 399 36.49 -8.25 15.75
N GLU A 400 35.98 -8.73 16.87
CA GLU A 400 35.87 -7.99 18.12
C GLU A 400 36.65 -8.69 19.23
N ARG A 401 37.59 -7.95 19.83
CA ARG A 401 38.50 -8.44 20.89
C ARG A 401 38.18 -7.86 22.27
N ALA A 402 37.73 -6.61 22.32
CA ALA A 402 37.61 -5.85 23.57
C ALA A 402 36.45 -6.32 24.48
N TRP A 403 35.41 -6.94 23.93
CA TRP A 403 34.18 -7.29 24.64
C TRP A 403 33.91 -8.80 24.71
N VAL A 404 34.94 -9.63 24.51
CA VAL A 404 34.81 -11.11 24.56
C VAL A 404 34.90 -11.60 26.00
N HIS A 405 33.76 -11.87 26.62
CA HIS A 405 33.66 -12.32 28.02
C HIS A 405 34.11 -13.77 28.29
N ALA A 406 34.56 -14.52 27.26
CA ALA A 406 34.85 -15.96 27.36
C ALA A 406 36.30 -16.30 27.72
N SER A 407 37.31 -15.58 27.18
CA SER A 407 38.73 -15.66 27.55
C SER A 407 39.58 -14.70 26.71
N VAL A 408 40.77 -14.31 27.19
CA VAL A 408 41.74 -13.45 26.48
C VAL A 408 42.30 -14.13 25.20
N SER A 409 42.10 -15.44 25.03
CA SER A 409 42.64 -16.22 23.91
C SER A 409 41.64 -16.46 22.78
N ASN A 410 40.46 -15.83 22.84
CA ASN A 410 39.38 -16.01 21.87
C ASN A 410 38.98 -14.66 21.28
N VAL A 411 38.56 -14.67 20.02
CA VAL A 411 38.04 -13.50 19.31
C VAL A 411 36.69 -13.83 18.70
N ALA A 412 35.72 -12.91 18.85
CA ALA A 412 34.41 -13.04 18.22
C ALA A 412 34.50 -12.50 16.79
N VAL A 413 34.14 -13.32 15.81
CA VAL A 413 34.15 -12.94 14.39
C VAL A 413 32.71 -12.86 13.91
N LYS A 414 32.25 -11.62 13.68
CA LYS A 414 30.94 -11.31 13.09
C LYS A 414 31.08 -11.47 11.57
N CYS A 415 30.36 -12.41 10.98
CA CYS A 415 30.38 -12.71 9.55
C CYS A 415 29.03 -12.38 8.91
N VAL A 416 29.07 -11.81 7.71
CA VAL A 416 27.95 -11.73 6.78
C VAL A 416 28.36 -12.46 5.50
N VAL A 417 27.63 -13.51 5.16
CA VAL A 417 27.95 -14.38 4.03
C VAL A 417 26.75 -14.56 3.11
N GLU A 418 27.03 -14.78 1.83
CA GLU A 418 26.05 -15.15 0.83
C GLU A 418 26.06 -16.66 0.61
N THR A 419 24.87 -17.25 0.67
CA THR A 419 24.63 -18.68 0.43
C THR A 419 23.75 -18.84 -0.79
N GLN A 420 23.77 -20.04 -1.37
CA GLN A 420 23.01 -20.33 -2.60
C GLN A 420 21.51 -20.50 -2.33
N SER A 421 21.16 -20.95 -1.13
CA SER A 421 19.79 -21.24 -0.69
C SER A 421 19.73 -21.27 0.84
N TYR A 422 18.51 -21.31 1.36
CA TYR A 422 18.27 -21.58 2.78
C TYR A 422 18.92 -22.89 3.25
N ASP A 423 18.78 -23.98 2.48
CA ASP A 423 19.36 -25.28 2.82
C ASP A 423 20.89 -25.23 2.83
N HIS A 424 21.51 -24.50 1.92
CA HIS A 424 22.95 -24.27 1.94
C HIS A 424 23.37 -23.47 3.19
N GLY A 425 22.56 -22.50 3.63
CA GLY A 425 22.77 -21.83 4.91
C GLY A 425 22.70 -22.76 6.12
N LEU A 426 21.79 -23.74 6.11
CA LEU A 426 21.71 -24.76 7.16
C LEU A 426 22.91 -25.71 7.14
N GLU A 427 23.37 -26.11 5.96
CA GLU A 427 24.58 -26.93 5.83
C GLU A 427 25.82 -26.19 6.35
N LEU A 428 25.98 -24.92 5.99
CA LEU A 428 27.03 -24.07 6.53
C LEU A 428 27.00 -24.03 8.06
N LYS A 429 25.80 -23.80 8.65
CA LYS A 429 25.63 -23.77 10.10
C LYS A 429 26.11 -25.06 10.74
N LYS A 430 25.67 -26.20 10.21
CA LYS A 430 26.03 -27.53 10.71
C LYS A 430 27.54 -27.77 10.60
N ARG A 431 28.16 -27.44 9.47
CA ARG A 431 29.61 -27.58 9.27
C ARG A 431 30.43 -26.76 10.27
N LEU A 432 29.97 -25.55 10.60
CA LEU A 432 30.60 -24.72 11.62
C LEU A 432 30.45 -25.31 13.03
N GLU A 433 29.28 -25.86 13.37
CA GLU A 433 29.02 -26.53 14.65
C GLU A 433 29.86 -27.81 14.78
N ASP A 434 29.92 -28.64 13.73
CA ASP A 434 30.73 -29.87 13.67
C ASP A 434 32.23 -29.59 13.79
N ALA A 435 32.69 -28.45 13.28
CA ALA A 435 34.07 -27.98 13.43
C ALA A 435 34.38 -27.42 14.83
N GLY A 436 33.39 -27.37 15.73
CA GLY A 436 33.55 -26.98 17.13
C GLY A 436 33.55 -25.48 17.39
N TYR A 437 33.08 -24.66 16.43
CA TYR A 437 32.93 -23.23 16.65
C TYR A 437 31.72 -22.94 17.55
N PRO A 438 31.85 -22.20 18.67
CA PRO A 438 30.71 -21.63 19.37
C PRO A 438 30.05 -20.57 18.48
N LEU A 439 28.79 -20.79 18.10
CA LEU A 439 28.06 -19.95 17.16
C LEU A 439 26.89 -19.19 17.79
N MET A 440 26.75 -17.94 17.42
CA MET A 440 25.48 -17.22 17.49
C MET A 440 24.96 -17.01 16.06
N TRP A 441 23.85 -17.65 15.73
CA TRP A 441 23.28 -17.59 14.38
C TRP A 441 22.17 -16.55 14.29
N GLY A 442 22.29 -15.61 13.35
CA GLY A 442 21.25 -14.63 13.06
C GLY A 442 20.15 -15.24 12.21
N SER A 443 19.01 -15.54 12.81
CA SER A 443 17.78 -15.73 12.06
C SER A 443 17.15 -14.37 11.76
N SER A 444 16.43 -14.27 10.64
CA SER A 444 15.65 -13.09 10.22
C SER A 444 14.56 -12.64 11.21
N THR A 445 14.44 -13.29 12.38
CA THR A 445 13.39 -13.10 13.38
C THR A 445 13.88 -12.59 14.74
N ASN A 446 15.20 -12.51 15.01
CA ASN A 446 15.70 -12.09 16.32
C ASN A 446 16.38 -10.71 16.27
N SER A 447 15.82 -9.75 17.02
CA SER A 447 16.38 -8.41 17.25
C SER A 447 17.61 -8.40 18.17
N SER A 448 18.02 -9.55 18.72
CA SER A 448 19.09 -9.66 19.70
C SER A 448 20.52 -9.52 19.14
N PHE A 449 20.68 -9.11 17.87
CA PHE A 449 21.99 -8.84 17.26
C PHE A 449 22.41 -7.37 17.33
N VAL A 450 21.57 -6.50 17.92
CA VAL A 450 21.84 -5.07 18.07
C VAL A 450 22.61 -4.77 19.36
N ASP A 451 22.58 -5.67 20.34
CA ASP A 451 23.32 -5.52 21.60
C ASP A 451 24.55 -6.42 21.63
N PHE A 452 25.61 -5.99 20.92
CA PHE A 452 27.03 -6.30 21.19
C PHE A 452 27.91 -5.20 20.64
#